data_AF-A0A520KJT7-F1
#
_entry.id   AF-A0A520KJT7-F1
#
_cell.length_a   1.000
_cell.length_b   1.000
_cell.length_c   1.000
_cell.angle_alpha   90.00
_cell.angle_beta   90.00
_cell.angle_gamma   90.00
#
_symmetry.space_group_name_H-M   'P 1'
#
loop_
_entity.id
_entity.type
_entity.pdbx_description
1 polymer ?
#
loop_
_entity_poly.entity_id
_entity_poly.type
_entity_poly.pdbx_seq_one_letter_code
_entity_poly.pdbx_strand_id
1 'polypeptide(L)'
;MLDFLSLKGLIRDDEARMLGSEMQRVFSIVKLNPIAKEDLEYLKKIFSKDVDEITIEEAEKVAEIGKKWWYEDGSEIAYKTFLAGLVIRGYHISKMVKEGKKPWLEPPFRIKES
;
A
#
# COMPACT_ATOMS: atom_id res chain seq x y z
N MET A 1 7.02 10.20 -6.92
CA MET A 1 6.45 9.80 -8.23
C MET A 1 5.03 9.27 -8.09
N LEU A 2 4.78 8.30 -7.21
CA LEU A 2 3.44 7.74 -7.06
C LEU A 2 2.41 8.74 -6.51
N ASP A 3 2.80 9.61 -5.56
CA ASP A 3 1.95 10.72 -5.09
C ASP A 3 1.51 11.64 -6.23
N PHE A 4 2.42 11.93 -7.16
CA PHE A 4 2.12 12.76 -8.32
C PHE A 4 1.04 12.12 -9.22
N LEU A 5 1.17 10.82 -9.52
CA LEU A 5 0.15 10.08 -10.29
C LEU A 5 -1.20 10.03 -9.56
N SER A 6 -1.14 9.89 -8.23
CA SER A 6 -2.32 9.83 -7.37
C SER A 6 -3.09 11.15 -7.36
N LEU A 7 -2.37 12.27 -7.23
CA LEU A 7 -2.93 13.62 -7.28
C LEU A 7 -3.51 13.96 -8.66
N LYS A 8 -3.12 13.24 -9.71
CA LYS A 8 -3.71 13.34 -11.06
C LYS A 8 -4.91 12.41 -11.26
N GLY A 9 -5.26 11.58 -10.28
CA GLY A 9 -6.37 10.63 -10.40
C GLY A 9 -6.06 9.48 -11.36
N LEU A 10 -4.79 9.13 -11.57
CA LEU A 10 -4.42 8.19 -12.63
C LEU A 10 -4.47 6.72 -12.22
N ILE A 11 -4.60 6.41 -10.92
CA ILE A 11 -4.68 5.03 -10.45
C ILE A 11 -6.14 4.55 -10.55
N ARG A 12 -6.35 3.43 -11.24
CA ARG A 12 -7.66 2.81 -11.41
C ARG A 12 -7.91 1.70 -10.39
N ASP A 13 -9.17 1.33 -10.25
CA ASP A 13 -9.65 0.28 -9.35
C ASP A 13 -9.21 -1.12 -9.80
N ASP A 14 -9.27 -1.42 -11.10
CA ASP A 14 -8.78 -2.68 -11.68
C ASP A 14 -7.28 -2.90 -11.39
N GLU A 15 -6.47 -1.85 -11.54
CA GLU A 15 -5.03 -1.86 -11.27
C GLU A 15 -4.73 -2.15 -9.78
N ALA A 16 -5.48 -1.50 -8.87
CA ALA A 16 -5.29 -1.67 -7.43
C ALA A 16 -5.76 -3.06 -6.95
N ARG A 17 -6.88 -3.57 -7.47
CA ARG A 17 -7.41 -4.91 -7.18
C ARG A 17 -6.49 -6.02 -7.69
N MET A 18 -5.95 -5.86 -8.89
CA MET A 18 -4.97 -6.79 -9.47
C MET A 18 -3.75 -6.92 -8.54
N LEU A 19 -3.21 -5.79 -8.08
CA LEU A 19 -2.07 -5.76 -7.18
C LEU A 19 -2.38 -6.41 -5.82
N GLY A 20 -3.55 -6.11 -5.24
CA GLY A 20 -3.96 -6.74 -3.98
C GLY A 20 -4.03 -8.27 -4.09
N SER A 21 -4.58 -8.76 -5.20
CA SER A 21 -4.68 -10.19 -5.50
C SER A 21 -3.30 -10.85 -5.69
N GLU A 22 -2.35 -10.15 -6.30
CA GLU A 22 -0.96 -10.61 -6.42
C GLU A 22 -0.31 -10.77 -5.05
N MET A 23 -0.41 -9.75 -4.21
CA MET A 23 0.19 -9.76 -2.88
C MET A 23 -0.41 -10.85 -1.97
N GLN A 24 -1.73 -11.05 -2.03
CA GLN A 24 -2.39 -12.13 -1.30
C GLN A 24 -1.81 -13.51 -1.66
N ARG A 25 -1.56 -13.76 -2.96
CA ARG A 25 -0.90 -15.00 -3.41
C ARG A 25 0.52 -15.10 -2.91
N VAL A 26 1.31 -14.03 -3.01
CA VAL A 26 2.70 -14.01 -2.54
C VAL A 26 2.78 -14.36 -1.05
N PHE A 27 1.95 -13.76 -0.20
CA PHE A 27 2.00 -14.02 1.24
C PHE A 27 1.55 -15.43 1.65
N SER A 28 0.85 -16.16 0.79
CA SER A 28 0.51 -17.57 1.05
C SER A 28 1.74 -18.50 1.03
N ILE A 29 2.82 -18.10 0.35
CA ILE A 29 4.03 -18.91 0.16
C ILE A 29 5.27 -18.35 0.88
N VAL A 30 5.18 -17.16 1.47
CA VAL A 30 6.27 -16.55 2.24
C VAL A 30 6.57 -17.38 3.49
N LYS A 31 7.83 -17.75 3.66
CA LYS A 31 8.34 -18.37 4.90
C LYS A 31 8.66 -17.28 5.93
N LEU A 32 8.49 -17.60 7.21
CA LEU A 32 8.90 -16.72 8.31
C LEU A 32 10.43 -16.63 8.36
N ASN A 33 10.93 -15.43 8.63
CA ASN A 33 12.32 -14.97 8.53
C ASN A 33 12.71 -14.51 7.11
N PRO A 34 12.92 -13.19 6.88
CA PRO A 34 13.17 -12.13 7.88
C PRO A 34 11.98 -11.28 8.32
N ILE A 35 10.78 -11.47 7.78
CA ILE A 35 9.59 -10.76 8.28
C ILE A 35 9.12 -11.28 9.65
N ALA A 36 8.76 -10.37 10.56
CA ALA A 36 8.11 -10.70 11.83
C ALA A 36 6.74 -11.35 11.60
N LYS A 37 6.34 -12.28 12.48
CA LYS A 37 5.08 -13.02 12.33
C LYS A 37 3.88 -12.09 12.36
N GLU A 38 3.89 -11.11 13.26
CA GLU A 38 2.84 -10.12 13.48
C GLU A 38 2.68 -9.23 12.24
N ASP A 39 3.79 -8.84 11.62
CA ASP A 39 3.80 -8.07 10.38
C ASP A 39 3.25 -8.90 9.22
N LEU A 40 3.64 -10.17 9.09
CA LEU A 40 3.10 -11.05 8.05
C LEU A 40 1.60 -11.32 8.23
N GLU A 41 1.13 -11.52 9.47
CA GLU A 41 -0.29 -11.68 9.77
C GLU A 41 -1.08 -10.41 9.48
N TYR A 42 -0.52 -9.24 9.79
CA TYR A 42 -1.11 -7.96 9.43
C TYR A 42 -1.23 -7.80 7.92
N LEU A 43 -0.17 -8.07 7.16
CA LEU A 43 -0.19 -8.01 5.69
C LEU A 43 -1.26 -8.96 5.12
N LYS A 44 -1.30 -10.22 5.57
CA LYS A 44 -2.33 -11.18 5.15
C LYS A 44 -3.75 -10.67 5.39
N LYS A 45 -4.00 -10.06 6.55
CA LYS A 45 -5.30 -9.46 6.90
C LYS A 45 -5.66 -8.28 6.01
N ILE A 46 -4.71 -7.38 5.72
CA ILE A 46 -4.99 -6.22 4.86
C ILE A 46 -5.28 -6.66 3.43
N PHE A 47 -4.45 -7.55 2.87
CA PHE A 47 -4.60 -8.02 1.49
C PHE A 47 -5.72 -9.04 1.29
N SER A 48 -6.42 -9.47 2.35
CA SER A 48 -7.68 -10.21 2.22
C SER A 48 -8.93 -9.33 2.09
N LYS A 49 -8.80 -8.01 2.33
CA LYS A 49 -9.91 -7.07 2.19
C LYS A 49 -10.12 -6.69 0.73
N ASP A 50 -11.29 -6.13 0.42
CA ASP A 50 -11.46 -5.35 -0.79
C ASP A 50 -10.58 -4.09 -0.72
N VAL A 51 -10.00 -3.66 -1.84
CA VAL A 51 -9.15 -2.46 -1.87
C VAL A 51 -9.90 -1.22 -1.42
N ASP A 52 -11.21 -1.15 -1.67
CA ASP A 52 -12.07 -0.05 -1.21
C ASP A 52 -12.23 0.02 0.32
N GLU A 53 -11.98 -1.08 1.03
CA GLU A 53 -12.10 -1.20 2.49
C GLU A 53 -10.77 -0.94 3.23
N ILE A 54 -9.66 -0.82 2.50
CA ILE A 54 -8.35 -0.52 3.08
C ILE A 54 -8.29 0.99 3.34
N THR A 55 -7.91 1.41 4.55
CA THR A 55 -7.76 2.85 4.82
C THR A 55 -6.40 3.35 4.35
N ILE A 56 -6.25 4.67 4.19
CA ILE A 56 -4.96 5.29 3.86
C ILE A 56 -3.93 4.94 4.94
N GLU A 57 -4.29 4.97 6.22
CA GLU A 57 -3.40 4.63 7.34
C GLU A 57 -2.98 3.16 7.30
N GLU A 58 -3.89 2.25 6.93
CA GLU A 58 -3.55 0.84 6.75
C GLU A 58 -2.57 0.65 5.59
N ALA A 59 -2.80 1.34 4.47
CA ALA A 59 -1.91 1.32 3.31
C ALA A 59 -0.52 1.91 3.65
N GLU A 60 -0.46 2.97 4.46
CA GLU A 60 0.80 3.53 4.98
C GLU A 60 1.53 2.52 5.86
N LYS A 61 0.83 1.83 6.75
CA LYS A 61 1.44 0.79 7.58
C LYS A 61 1.97 -0.38 6.75
N VAL A 62 1.26 -0.80 5.70
CA VAL A 62 1.79 -1.79 4.72
C VAL A 62 3.11 -1.30 4.10
N ALA A 63 3.15 -0.04 3.68
CA ALA A 63 4.37 0.55 3.12
C ALA A 63 5.50 0.59 4.15
N GLU A 64 5.22 0.96 5.40
CA GLU A 64 6.23 0.98 6.48
C GLU A 64 6.81 -0.42 6.75
N ILE A 65 5.97 -1.45 6.83
CA ILE A 65 6.39 -2.85 7.00
C ILE A 65 7.28 -3.28 5.83
N GLY A 66 6.80 -3.08 4.60
CA GLY A 66 7.55 -3.47 3.40
C GLY A 66 8.89 -2.75 3.29
N LYS A 67 8.93 -1.45 3.64
CA LYS A 67 10.18 -0.66 3.67
C LYS A 67 11.16 -1.24 4.69
N LYS A 68 10.74 -1.44 5.94
CA LYS A 68 11.60 -1.99 7.00
C LYS A 68 12.13 -3.36 6.59
N TRP A 69 11.26 -4.26 6.12
CA TRP A 69 11.66 -5.58 5.64
C TRP A 69 12.66 -5.49 4.48
N TRP A 70 12.46 -4.57 3.54
CA TRP A 70 13.39 -4.36 2.43
C TRP A 70 14.78 -3.90 2.90
N TYR A 71 14.86 -3.02 3.90
CA TYR A 71 16.14 -2.59 4.46
C TYR A 71 16.90 -3.72 5.17
N GLU A 72 16.18 -4.67 5.77
CA GLU A 72 16.78 -5.78 6.51
C GLU A 72 17.26 -6.92 5.59
N ASP A 73 16.52 -7.20 4.52
CA ASP A 73 16.68 -8.44 3.73
C ASP A 73 16.99 -8.20 2.25
N GLY A 74 16.63 -7.04 1.71
CA GLY A 74 16.81 -6.76 0.29
C GLY A 74 16.05 -7.74 -0.63
N SER A 75 14.97 -8.37 -0.16
CA SER A 75 14.18 -9.30 -0.99
C SER A 75 13.12 -8.61 -1.84
N GLU A 76 12.96 -9.08 -3.08
CA GLU A 76 12.01 -8.52 -4.04
C GLU A 76 10.58 -8.46 -3.48
N ILE A 77 10.18 -9.43 -2.66
CA ILE A 77 8.87 -9.47 -2.01
C ILE A 77 8.68 -8.30 -1.04
N ALA A 78 9.71 -7.95 -0.28
CA ALA A 78 9.66 -6.82 0.64
C ALA A 78 9.50 -5.49 -0.12
N TYR A 79 10.23 -5.33 -1.24
CA TYR A 79 10.10 -4.17 -2.10
C TYR A 79 8.71 -4.07 -2.75
N LYS A 80 8.17 -5.19 -3.26
CA LYS A 80 6.79 -5.24 -3.79
C LYS A 80 5.75 -4.89 -2.72
N THR A 81 5.95 -5.35 -1.49
CA THR A 81 5.07 -5.01 -0.36
C THR A 81 5.08 -3.51 -0.08
N PHE A 82 6.28 -2.90 -0.07
CA PHE A 82 6.42 -1.45 0.08
C PHE A 82 5.65 -0.69 -1.00
N LEU A 83 5.85 -1.07 -2.27
CA LEU A 83 5.16 -0.46 -3.40
C LEU A 83 3.65 -0.67 -3.34
N ALA A 84 3.18 -1.84 -2.93
CA ALA A 84 1.77 -2.14 -2.83
C ALA A 84 1.04 -1.24 -1.83
N GLY A 85 1.64 -0.99 -0.66
CA GLY A 85 1.11 0.00 0.29
C GLY A 85 1.00 1.40 -0.32
N LEU A 86 2.03 1.85 -1.04
CA LEU A 86 1.99 3.14 -1.72
C LEU A 86 0.90 3.20 -2.81
N VAL A 87 0.76 2.16 -3.63
CA VAL A 87 -0.26 2.08 -4.70
C VAL A 87 -1.66 2.12 -4.14
N ILE A 88 -1.95 1.36 -3.08
CA ILE A 88 -3.28 1.37 -2.45
C ILE A 88 -3.58 2.76 -1.88
N ARG A 89 -2.63 3.37 -1.17
CA ARG A 89 -2.78 4.76 -0.71
C ARG A 89 -3.07 5.71 -1.89
N GLY A 90 -2.31 5.57 -2.96
CA GLY A 90 -2.46 6.38 -4.16
C GLY A 90 -3.79 6.17 -4.89
N TYR A 91 -4.35 4.97 -4.84
CA TYR A 91 -5.68 4.65 -5.33
C TYR A 91 -6.76 5.43 -4.58
N HIS A 92 -6.72 5.44 -3.24
CA HIS A 92 -7.70 6.22 -2.45
C HIS A 92 -7.58 7.72 -2.71
N ILE A 93 -6.36 8.25 -2.81
CA ILE A 93 -6.14 9.65 -3.19
C ILE A 93 -6.70 9.91 -4.60
N SER A 94 -6.44 9.02 -5.56
CA SER A 94 -6.96 9.15 -6.93
C SER A 94 -8.49 9.16 -6.96
N LYS A 95 -9.14 8.32 -6.14
CA LYS A 95 -10.59 8.28 -6.00
C LYS A 95 -11.13 9.59 -5.43
N MET A 96 -10.52 10.12 -4.37
CA MET A 96 -10.89 11.43 -3.81
C MET A 96 -10.78 12.57 -4.84
N VAL A 97 -9.71 12.58 -5.66
CA VAL A 97 -9.53 13.57 -6.73
C VAL A 97 -10.63 13.45 -7.79
N LYS A 98 -10.97 12.22 -8.20
CA LYS A 98 -12.08 11.97 -9.15
C LYS A 98 -13.44 12.41 -8.60
N GLU A 99 -13.62 12.33 -7.28
CA GLU A 99 -14.80 12.85 -6.56
C GLU A 99 -14.80 14.38 -6.38
N GLY A 100 -13.80 15.09 -6.92
CA GLY A 100 -13.71 16.55 -6.85
C GLY A 100 -13.10 17.10 -5.54
N LYS A 101 -12.61 16.22 -4.65
CA LYS A 101 -11.89 16.64 -3.44
C LYS A 101 -10.50 17.16 -3.79
N LYS A 102 -9.95 18.02 -2.93
CA LYS A 102 -8.63 18.64 -3.08
C LYS A 102 -7.69 18.17 -1.96
N PRO A 103 -7.18 16.92 -2.01
CA PRO A 103 -6.33 16.35 -0.96
C PRO A 103 -4.99 17.06 -0.75
N TRP A 104 -4.65 18.07 -1.56
CA TRP A 104 -3.50 18.96 -1.34
C TRP A 104 -3.82 20.19 -0.47
N LEU A 105 -5.11 20.48 -0.23
CA LEU A 105 -5.55 21.53 0.69
C LEU A 105 -5.83 20.98 2.09
N GLU A 106 -6.35 19.76 2.16
CA GLU A 106 -6.61 19.02 3.39
C GLU A 106 -6.06 17.60 3.23
N PRO A 107 -4.75 17.38 3.50
CA PRO A 107 -4.13 16.10 3.27
C PRO A 107 -4.69 15.04 4.23
N PRO A 108 -5.26 13.93 3.71
CA PRO A 108 -5.80 12.86 4.54
C PRO A 108 -4.69 11.93 5.07
N PHE A 109 -3.44 12.39 5.09
CA PHE A 109 -2.27 11.61 5.47
C PHE A 109 -1.24 12.49 6.18
N ARG A 110 -0.37 11.86 6.97
CA ARG A 110 0.72 12.58 7.64
C ARG A 110 1.77 12.99 6.62
N ILE A 111 1.97 14.29 6.45
CA ILE A 111 3.18 14.82 5.84
C ILE A 111 4.28 14.64 6.88
N LYS A 112 5.04 13.54 6.83
CA LYS A 112 6.26 13.42 7.63
C LYS A 112 7.27 14.42 7.06
N GLU A 113 7.57 15.48 7.82
CA GLU A 113 8.72 16.35 7.53
C GLU A 113 9.97 15.47 7.51
N SER A 114 10.69 15.54 6.39
CA SER A 114 11.93 14.80 6.10
C SER A 114 13.09 15.29 6.94
#